data_AF-A0A9W6YH91-F1
#
_entry.id   AF-A0A9W6YH91-F1
#
_cell.length_a   1.000
_cell.length_b   1.000
_cell.length_c   1.000
_cell.angle_alpha   90.00
_cell.angle_beta   90.00
_cell.angle_gamma   90.00
#
_symmetry.space_group_name_H-M   'P 1'
#
loop_
_entity.id
_entity.type
_entity.pdbx_description
1 polymer ?
#
loop_
_entity_poly.entity_id
_entity_poly.type
_entity_poly.pdbx_seq_one_letter_code
_entity_poly.pdbx_strand_id
1 'polypeptide(L)'
;MLLRSLTIAQNRSSTAGTTSTISITLPDGIFTYADINRSIQMALVNAGAHMINPSGENVFYIQLSENSVYYAAQFDFSPTPTSQPTAGGTWTRPATGLYSSGGTGLPTTTRVPRLIIDNASFGKVVGLTAGTYPSTSATVAIAQLSNIIPQIHPTSSYIVRCDLIKNEYVVSGDILSVFDRGGAQVGQLISYKPSQYVWMNCLNGSRTSIPISIYNQNDQNVKFRDTSVSIMLLLKPENGLGNATFL
;
A
#
# COMPACT_ATOMS: atom_id res chain seq x y z
N MET A 1 11.70 1.63 3.96
CA MET A 1 11.46 2.61 2.87
C MET A 1 10.52 3.62 3.49
N LEU A 2 11.05 4.81 3.81
CA LEU A 2 10.58 5.73 4.86
C LEU A 2 9.07 6.02 4.92
N LEU A 3 8.63 6.23 6.17
CA LEU A 3 7.36 6.81 6.67
C LEU A 3 6.44 7.40 5.60
N ARG A 4 5.24 6.83 5.50
CA ARG A 4 4.16 7.24 4.60
C ARG A 4 3.06 7.90 5.43
N SER A 5 3.18 9.21 5.67
CA SER A 5 2.08 9.99 6.24
C SER A 5 1.03 10.30 5.17
N LEU A 6 -0.23 10.27 5.59
CA LEU A 6 -1.41 10.74 4.90
C LEU A 6 -2.10 11.71 5.87
N THR A 7 -2.65 12.80 5.39
CA THR A 7 -3.32 13.76 6.26
C THR A 7 -4.77 13.94 5.84
N ILE A 8 -5.72 13.65 6.73
CA ILE A 8 -7.15 13.92 6.51
C ILE A 8 -7.50 15.23 7.17
N ALA A 9 -7.91 16.22 6.38
CA ALA A 9 -8.47 17.46 6.87
C ALA A 9 -10.00 17.36 6.97
N GLN A 10 -10.54 17.44 8.19
CA GLN A 10 -11.97 17.54 8.43
C GLN A 10 -12.31 18.93 8.97
N ASN A 11 -13.39 19.56 8.50
CA ASN A 11 -13.80 20.86 9.03
C ASN A 11 -14.33 20.72 10.47
N ARG A 12 -13.87 21.59 11.39
CA ARG A 12 -14.42 21.74 12.75
C ARG A 12 -15.44 22.89 12.80
N SER A 13 -16.27 22.79 13.84
CA SER A 13 -16.55 23.83 14.82
C SER A 13 -17.98 24.41 14.83
N SER A 14 -18.48 24.50 16.07
CA SER A 14 -19.62 25.26 16.58
C SER A 14 -19.51 26.78 16.38
N THR A 15 -18.40 27.26 15.82
CA THR A 15 -18.21 28.61 15.32
C THR A 15 -17.50 28.50 13.97
N ALA A 16 -18.08 29.06 12.91
CA ALA A 16 -17.62 28.88 11.53
C ALA A 16 -16.10 29.07 11.34
N GLY A 17 -15.43 28.11 10.68
CA GLY A 17 -14.17 28.38 9.95
C GLY A 17 -12.88 27.64 10.36
N THR A 18 -12.87 26.75 11.36
CA THR A 18 -11.62 26.07 11.77
C THR A 18 -11.50 24.69 11.14
N THR A 19 -10.42 24.35 10.42
CA THR A 19 -10.18 22.99 9.89
C THR A 19 -9.36 22.17 10.90
N SER A 20 -9.77 20.94 11.15
CA SER A 20 -9.02 19.93 11.89
C SER A 20 -8.24 19.05 10.95
N THR A 21 -7.07 18.63 11.38
CA THR A 21 -6.19 17.79 10.59
C THR A 21 -5.85 16.54 11.38
N ILE A 22 -6.14 15.37 10.80
CA ILE A 22 -5.91 14.04 11.36
C ILE A 22 -4.83 13.39 10.50
N SER A 23 -3.64 13.23 11.07
CA SER A 23 -2.55 12.53 10.38
C SER A 23 -2.68 11.03 10.57
N ILE A 24 -2.44 10.30 9.50
CA ILE A 24 -2.47 8.85 9.37
C ILE A 24 -1.09 8.44 8.92
N THR A 25 -0.39 7.65 9.73
CA THR A 25 0.90 7.11 9.35
C THR A 25 0.73 5.64 9.05
N LEU A 26 0.97 5.23 7.81
CA LEU A 26 1.07 3.81 7.49
C LEU A 26 2.47 3.30 7.85
N PRO A 27 2.58 2.20 8.62
CA PRO A 27 3.88 1.57 8.88
C PRO A 27 4.46 0.98 7.60
N ASP A 28 5.76 0.65 7.60
CA ASP A 28 6.36 -0.08 6.49
C ASP A 28 5.75 -1.50 6.41
N GLY A 29 5.01 -1.78 5.35
CA GLY A 29 4.34 -3.05 5.17
C GLY A 29 3.77 -3.23 3.76
N ILE A 30 3.21 -4.41 3.54
CA ILE A 30 2.38 -4.71 2.38
C ILE A 30 0.94 -4.51 2.81
N PHE A 31 0.19 -3.71 2.05
CA PHE A 31 -1.19 -3.37 2.37
C PHE A 31 -2.09 -3.72 1.20
N THR A 32 -3.30 -4.17 1.51
CA THR A 32 -4.43 -4.13 0.57
C THR A 32 -5.19 -2.82 0.74
N TYR A 33 -6.08 -2.47 -0.20
CA TYR A 33 -6.97 -1.32 0.01
C TYR A 33 -7.83 -1.44 1.27
N ALA A 34 -8.25 -2.66 1.61
CA ALA A 34 -8.98 -2.92 2.85
C ALA A 34 -8.12 -2.60 4.09
N ASP A 35 -6.83 -2.95 4.07
CA ASP A 35 -5.91 -2.63 5.18
C ASP A 35 -5.70 -1.11 5.31
N ILE A 36 -5.51 -0.41 4.19
CA ILE A 36 -5.36 1.05 4.18
C ILE A 36 -6.64 1.71 4.69
N ASN A 37 -7.80 1.26 4.22
CA ASN A 37 -9.10 1.74 4.70
C ASN A 37 -9.25 1.50 6.20
N ARG A 38 -8.84 0.34 6.71
CA ARG A 38 -8.85 0.05 8.15
C ARG A 38 -7.91 0.96 8.93
N SER A 39 -6.71 1.26 8.42
CA SER A 39 -5.80 2.23 9.04
C SER A 39 -6.39 3.65 9.08
N ILE A 40 -7.09 4.06 8.02
CA ILE A 40 -7.83 5.32 7.99
C ILE A 40 -8.90 5.33 9.09
N GLN A 41 -9.74 4.29 9.12
CA GLN A 41 -10.81 4.17 10.12
C GLN A 41 -10.26 4.17 11.55
N MET A 42 -9.17 3.45 11.82
CA MET A 42 -8.51 3.46 13.14
C MET A 42 -8.04 4.84 13.56
N ALA A 43 -7.43 5.61 12.65
CA ALA A 43 -7.01 6.98 12.95
C ALA A 43 -8.22 7.89 13.22
N LEU A 44 -9.33 7.71 12.49
CA LEU A 44 -10.57 8.45 12.72
C LEU A 44 -11.25 8.07 14.05
N VAL A 45 -11.21 6.80 14.44
CA VAL A 45 -11.67 6.36 15.77
C VAL A 45 -10.86 7.02 16.87
N ASN A 46 -9.53 6.95 16.79
CA ASN A 46 -8.62 7.56 17.77
C ASN A 46 -8.78 9.08 17.86
N ALA A 47 -9.09 9.74 16.75
CA ALA A 47 -9.36 11.17 16.72
C ALA A 47 -10.81 11.53 17.14
N GLY A 48 -11.70 10.56 17.34
CA GLY A 48 -13.12 10.77 17.61
C GLY A 48 -13.89 11.42 16.43
N ALA A 49 -13.46 11.15 15.20
CA ALA A 49 -14.01 11.67 13.95
C ALA A 49 -14.93 10.66 13.24
N HIS A 50 -15.87 10.10 14.00
CA HIS A 50 -16.83 9.10 13.55
C HIS A 50 -18.15 9.28 14.30
N MET A 51 -19.19 8.61 13.82
CA MET A 51 -20.47 8.47 14.53
C MET A 51 -20.72 7.01 14.84
N ILE A 52 -21.59 6.72 15.81
CA ILE A 52 -21.99 5.36 16.16
C ILE A 52 -23.46 5.20 15.77
N ASN A 53 -23.75 4.25 14.89
CA ASN A 53 -25.12 3.98 14.46
C ASN A 53 -25.92 3.25 15.58
N PRO A 54 -27.24 3.10 15.44
CA PRO A 54 -28.07 2.42 16.45
C PRO A 54 -27.69 0.95 16.70
N SER A 55 -27.02 0.30 15.74
CA SER A 55 -26.48 -1.06 15.87
C SER A 55 -25.16 -1.12 16.63
N GLY A 56 -24.59 0.02 17.02
CA GLY A 56 -23.30 0.11 17.72
C GLY A 56 -22.08 0.13 16.78
N GLU A 57 -22.26 0.28 15.47
CA GLU A 57 -21.18 0.28 14.49
C GLU A 57 -20.66 1.70 14.25
N ASN A 58 -19.34 1.81 14.04
CA ASN A 58 -18.70 3.08 13.69
C ASN A 58 -18.94 3.43 12.22
N VAL A 59 -19.47 4.63 11.99
CA VAL A 59 -19.74 5.19 10.67
C VAL A 59 -18.75 6.30 10.35
N PHE A 60 -18.14 6.18 9.18
CA PHE A 60 -17.10 7.07 8.68
C PHE A 60 -17.58 7.83 7.45
N TYR A 61 -17.06 9.03 7.26
CA TYR A 61 -17.45 9.94 6.16
C TYR A 61 -16.43 9.97 5.01
N ILE A 62 -15.46 9.06 5.06
CA ILE A 62 -14.48 8.81 4.02
C ILE A 62 -14.25 7.30 3.96
N GLN A 63 -14.22 6.75 2.75
CA GLN A 63 -13.94 5.34 2.53
C GLN A 63 -13.03 5.18 1.31
N LEU A 64 -12.09 4.25 1.41
CA LEU A 64 -11.26 3.82 0.28
C LEU A 64 -11.75 2.45 -0.20
N SER A 65 -12.00 2.33 -1.50
CA SER A 65 -12.41 1.10 -2.16
C SER A 65 -11.63 0.88 -3.46
N GLU A 66 -11.59 -0.37 -3.91
CA GLU A 66 -11.08 -0.71 -5.23
C GLU A 66 -12.18 -0.56 -6.28
N ASN A 67 -11.84 0.01 -7.44
CA ASN A 67 -12.73 0.07 -8.58
C ASN A 67 -12.14 -0.76 -9.72
N SER A 68 -12.61 -2.00 -9.85
CA SER A 68 -12.14 -2.97 -10.84
C SER A 68 -12.48 -2.58 -12.28
N VAL A 69 -13.54 -1.79 -12.49
CA VAL A 69 -13.97 -1.34 -13.82
C VAL A 69 -12.95 -0.37 -14.42
N TYR A 70 -12.41 0.51 -13.59
CA TYR A 70 -11.45 1.53 -14.01
C TYR A 70 -10.00 1.20 -13.65
N TYR A 71 -9.74 0.01 -13.11
CA TYR A 71 -8.43 -0.38 -12.56
C TYR A 71 -7.85 0.71 -11.64
N ALA A 72 -8.72 1.27 -10.80
CA ALA A 72 -8.49 2.51 -10.07
C ALA A 72 -8.75 2.33 -8.56
N ALA A 73 -8.16 3.20 -7.75
CA ALA A 73 -8.60 3.40 -6.37
C ALA A 73 -9.72 4.44 -6.35
N GLN A 74 -10.72 4.26 -5.51
CA GLN A 74 -11.81 5.20 -5.34
C GLN A 74 -11.91 5.63 -3.87
N PHE A 75 -11.89 6.94 -3.65
CA PHE A 75 -12.25 7.53 -2.37
C PHE A 75 -13.69 8.05 -2.45
N ASP A 76 -14.54 7.53 -1.58
CA ASP A 76 -15.90 8.01 -1.40
C ASP A 76 -15.94 8.95 -0.20
N PHE A 77 -16.36 10.19 -0.44
CA PHE A 77 -16.51 11.21 0.59
C PHE A 77 -18.00 11.49 0.81
N SER A 78 -18.44 11.32 2.05
CA SER A 78 -19.83 11.57 2.45
C SER A 78 -19.95 12.87 3.24
N PRO A 79 -21.08 13.59 3.12
CA PRO A 79 -21.30 14.80 3.90
C PRO A 79 -21.37 14.49 5.39
N THR A 80 -20.58 15.22 6.17
CA THR A 80 -20.63 15.17 7.64
C THR A 80 -21.91 15.84 8.14
N PRO A 81 -22.63 15.21 9.09
CA PRO A 81 -23.91 15.72 9.53
C PRO A 81 -23.71 16.88 10.52
N THR A 82 -24.64 17.84 10.50
CA THR A 82 -24.62 18.99 11.41
C THR A 82 -25.34 18.72 12.73
N SER A 83 -26.18 17.68 12.77
CA SER A 83 -26.88 17.17 13.94
C SER A 83 -26.75 15.64 13.99
N GLN A 84 -27.06 15.03 15.14
CA GLN A 84 -27.11 13.56 15.19
C GLN A 84 -28.20 13.06 14.24
N PRO A 85 -27.89 12.14 13.32
CA PRO A 85 -28.92 11.54 12.47
C PRO A 85 -29.96 10.82 13.32
N THR A 86 -31.23 10.95 12.93
CA THR A 86 -32.38 10.28 13.58
C THR A 86 -33.03 9.23 12.68
N ALA A 87 -32.67 9.20 11.39
CA ALA A 87 -33.15 8.20 10.46
C ALA A 87 -32.58 6.81 10.83
N GLY A 88 -33.47 5.84 11.04
CA GLY A 88 -33.10 4.47 11.43
C GLY A 88 -32.77 4.28 12.92
N GLY A 89 -32.93 5.31 13.76
CA GLY A 89 -32.73 5.26 15.21
C GLY A 89 -31.84 6.39 15.73
N THR A 90 -31.53 6.38 17.04
CA THR A 90 -30.71 7.41 17.67
C THR A 90 -29.23 7.11 17.48
N TRP A 91 -28.58 7.88 16.64
CA TRP A 91 -27.12 7.81 16.48
C TRP A 91 -26.43 8.49 17.65
N THR A 92 -25.30 7.95 18.11
CA THR A 92 -24.53 8.51 19.22
C THR A 92 -23.19 9.08 18.75
N ARG A 93 -22.70 10.06 19.50
CA ARG A 93 -21.37 10.65 19.32
C ARG A 93 -20.34 9.84 20.11
N PRO A 94 -19.07 9.81 19.68
CA PRO A 94 -18.00 9.21 20.49
C PRO A 94 -17.86 9.93 21.83
N ALA A 95 -17.42 9.21 22.86
CA ALA A 95 -17.26 9.75 24.21
C ALA A 95 -16.18 10.85 24.27
N THR A 96 -15.13 10.74 23.45
CA THR A 96 -14.00 11.68 23.39
C THR A 96 -13.65 12.02 21.93
N GLY A 97 -12.82 13.04 21.74
CA GLY A 97 -12.30 13.44 20.44
C GLY A 97 -13.20 14.42 19.66
N LEU A 98 -13.02 14.48 18.35
CA LEU A 98 -13.50 15.58 17.50
C LEU A 98 -15.01 15.84 17.58
N TYR A 99 -15.82 14.79 17.41
CA TYR A 99 -17.28 14.89 17.36
C TYR A 99 -17.94 14.73 18.72
N SER A 100 -17.18 14.49 19.80
CA SER A 100 -17.73 14.38 21.15
C SER A 100 -18.27 15.71 21.66
N SER A 101 -19.15 15.67 22.66
CA SER A 101 -19.68 16.88 23.31
C SER A 101 -18.63 17.67 24.08
N GLY A 102 -17.60 16.99 24.62
CA GLY A 102 -16.46 17.63 25.28
C GLY A 102 -15.33 18.03 24.33
N GLY A 103 -15.47 17.69 23.03
CA GLY A 103 -14.53 18.05 21.98
C GLY A 103 -15.01 19.28 21.22
N THR A 104 -14.98 19.21 19.88
CA THR A 104 -15.45 20.31 19.02
C THR A 104 -16.86 20.15 18.49
N GLY A 105 -17.52 19.04 18.83
CA GLY A 105 -18.86 18.73 18.37
C GLY A 105 -18.95 18.51 16.86
N LEU A 106 -20.20 18.38 16.38
CA LEU A 106 -20.49 18.26 14.96
C LEU A 106 -20.29 19.60 14.23
N PRO A 107 -19.98 19.58 12.93
CA PRO A 107 -19.91 20.79 12.11
C PRO A 107 -21.22 21.60 12.13
N THR A 108 -21.12 22.92 12.02
CA THR A 108 -22.29 23.81 11.85
C THR A 108 -22.80 23.86 10.41
N THR A 109 -21.95 23.51 9.45
CA THR A 109 -22.28 23.44 8.02
C THR A 109 -21.90 22.07 7.48
N THR A 110 -22.78 21.48 6.68
CA THR A 110 -22.53 20.20 6.02
C THR A 110 -21.39 20.37 5.03
N ARG A 111 -20.31 19.60 5.23
CA ARG A 111 -19.18 19.52 4.31
C ARG A 111 -18.70 18.07 4.20
N VAL A 112 -18.11 17.72 3.08
CA VAL A 112 -17.36 16.46 2.98
C VAL A 112 -15.97 16.62 3.57
N PRO A 113 -15.37 15.56 4.16
CA PRO A 113 -13.98 15.60 4.57
C PRO A 113 -13.06 15.74 3.34
N ARG A 114 -11.85 16.27 3.55
CA ARG A 114 -10.84 16.40 2.50
C ARG A 114 -9.63 15.52 2.82
N LEU A 115 -9.15 14.83 1.80
CA LEU A 115 -7.93 14.05 1.80
C LEU A 115 -6.78 14.93 1.31
N ILE A 116 -5.71 15.05 2.11
CA ILE A 116 -4.49 15.73 1.71
C ILE A 116 -3.41 14.67 1.49
N ILE A 117 -2.95 14.58 0.24
CA ILE A 117 -1.79 13.78 -0.16
C ILE A 117 -0.58 14.71 -0.13
N ASP A 118 0.17 14.67 0.96
CA ASP A 118 1.39 15.45 1.18
C ASP A 118 2.67 14.66 0.81
N ASN A 119 2.56 13.35 0.67
CA ASN A 119 3.66 12.44 0.33
C ASN A 119 3.41 11.73 -1.02
N ALA A 120 4.27 11.99 -2.00
CA ALA A 120 4.17 11.39 -3.34
C ALA A 120 4.28 9.85 -3.33
N SER A 121 5.02 9.26 -2.38
CA SER A 121 5.14 7.80 -2.26
C SER A 121 3.86 7.16 -1.75
N PHE A 122 3.12 7.85 -0.88
CA PHE A 122 1.77 7.43 -0.48
C PHE A 122 0.79 7.64 -1.63
N GLY A 123 0.87 8.79 -2.32
CA GLY A 123 0.08 9.09 -3.51
C GLY A 123 0.13 7.98 -4.57
N LYS A 124 1.30 7.40 -4.82
CA LYS A 124 1.46 6.23 -5.70
C LYS A 124 0.66 5.00 -5.24
N VAL A 125 0.56 4.74 -3.94
CA VAL A 125 -0.17 3.56 -3.40
C VAL A 125 -1.66 3.70 -3.63
N VAL A 126 -2.21 4.90 -3.37
CA VAL A 126 -3.65 5.17 -3.51
C VAL A 126 -4.03 5.77 -4.86
N GLY A 127 -3.09 5.85 -5.79
CA GLY A 127 -3.32 6.35 -7.14
C GLY A 127 -3.62 7.85 -7.26
N LEU A 128 -3.20 8.68 -6.31
CA LEU A 128 -3.43 10.12 -6.32
C LEU A 128 -2.13 10.92 -6.35
N THR A 129 -2.04 11.94 -7.20
CA THR A 129 -0.94 12.92 -7.12
C THR A 129 -1.03 13.73 -5.83
N ALA A 130 0.10 14.30 -5.39
CA ALA A 130 0.10 15.22 -4.25
C ALA A 130 -0.91 16.36 -4.46
N GLY A 131 -1.69 16.68 -3.43
CA GLY A 131 -2.81 17.61 -3.55
C GLY A 131 -3.89 17.38 -2.50
N THR A 132 -4.95 18.19 -2.59
CA THR A 132 -6.13 18.07 -1.73
C THR A 132 -7.31 17.58 -2.55
N TYR A 133 -8.04 16.58 -2.04
CA TYR A 133 -9.18 15.96 -2.70
C TYR A 133 -10.40 15.92 -1.77
N PRO A 134 -11.59 16.36 -2.20
CA PRO A 134 -11.81 17.15 -3.41
C PRO A 134 -11.04 18.48 -3.37
N SER A 135 -10.61 18.97 -4.55
CA SER A 135 -9.81 20.19 -4.70
C SER A 135 -10.57 21.44 -4.22
N THR A 136 -11.89 21.44 -4.41
CA THR A 136 -12.82 22.43 -3.86
C THR A 136 -13.64 21.82 -2.73
N SER A 137 -13.91 22.60 -1.67
CA SER A 137 -14.81 22.14 -0.61
C SER A 137 -16.20 21.86 -1.18
N ALA A 138 -16.71 20.65 -0.95
CA ALA A 138 -18.06 20.25 -1.33
C ALA A 138 -18.96 20.04 -0.11
N THR A 139 -20.27 20.15 -0.34
CA THR A 139 -21.32 19.93 0.67
C THR A 139 -22.16 18.68 0.38
N VAL A 140 -21.93 18.05 -0.77
CA VAL A 140 -22.61 16.82 -1.23
C VAL A 140 -21.59 15.71 -1.40
N ALA A 141 -22.07 14.46 -1.33
CA ALA A 141 -21.22 13.30 -1.49
C ALA A 141 -20.48 13.33 -2.84
N ILE A 142 -19.22 12.94 -2.84
CA ILE A 142 -18.37 12.92 -4.03
C ILE A 142 -17.46 11.70 -4.00
N ALA A 143 -17.27 11.09 -5.16
CA ALA A 143 -16.28 10.05 -5.38
C ALA A 143 -15.07 10.64 -6.12
N GLN A 144 -13.87 10.33 -5.65
CA GLN A 144 -12.61 10.68 -6.29
C GLN A 144 -11.92 9.41 -6.78
N LEU A 145 -11.81 9.27 -8.10
CA LEU A 145 -11.00 8.22 -8.71
C LEU A 145 -9.51 8.62 -8.70
N SER A 146 -8.65 7.61 -8.67
CA SER A 146 -7.21 7.75 -8.86
C SER A 146 -6.90 8.45 -10.18
N ASN A 147 -5.99 9.43 -10.17
CA ASN A 147 -5.52 10.15 -11.35
C ASN A 147 -4.15 9.64 -11.88
N ILE A 148 -3.53 8.71 -11.15
CA ILE A 148 -2.37 7.94 -11.58
C ILE A 148 -2.66 6.46 -11.32
N ILE A 149 -1.99 5.57 -12.06
CA ILE A 149 -2.16 4.12 -11.88
C ILE A 149 -1.72 3.76 -10.45
N PRO A 150 -2.61 3.19 -9.62
CA PRO A 150 -2.25 2.82 -8.25
C PRO A 150 -1.21 1.71 -8.23
N GLN A 151 -0.21 1.85 -7.37
CA GLN A 151 0.85 0.88 -7.11
C GLN A 151 0.76 0.39 -5.66
N ILE A 152 -0.25 -0.43 -5.37
CA ILE A 152 -0.50 -1.01 -4.04
C ILE A 152 0.75 -1.77 -3.55
N HIS A 153 1.43 -2.46 -4.46
CA HIS A 153 2.69 -3.13 -4.18
C HIS A 153 3.84 -2.43 -4.90
N PRO A 154 4.81 -1.84 -4.17
CA PRO A 154 5.94 -1.15 -4.80
C PRO A 154 6.95 -2.11 -5.43
N THR A 155 6.79 -3.44 -5.25
CA THR A 155 7.64 -4.47 -5.88
C THR A 155 6.79 -5.44 -6.69
N SER A 156 6.63 -5.20 -7.98
CA SER A 156 5.84 -6.09 -8.86
C SER A 156 6.62 -7.35 -9.28
N SER A 157 7.96 -7.26 -9.31
CA SER A 157 8.83 -8.36 -9.72
C SER A 157 10.15 -8.36 -8.96
N TYR A 158 10.69 -9.54 -8.77
CA TYR A 158 12.00 -9.82 -8.20
C TYR A 158 12.93 -10.28 -9.33
N ILE A 159 14.01 -9.54 -9.52
CA ILE A 159 15.05 -9.83 -10.51
C ILE A 159 16.21 -10.45 -9.74
N VAL A 160 16.48 -11.73 -10.00
CA VAL A 160 17.61 -12.46 -9.42
C VAL A 160 18.81 -12.26 -10.32
N ARG A 161 19.87 -11.69 -9.77
CA ARG A 161 21.15 -11.51 -10.44
C ARG A 161 22.22 -12.40 -9.82
N CYS A 162 23.08 -12.93 -10.67
CA CYS A 162 24.21 -13.76 -10.28
C CYS A 162 25.40 -13.40 -11.18
N ASP A 163 26.56 -13.19 -10.56
CA ASP A 163 27.79 -12.82 -11.28
C ASP A 163 28.50 -14.01 -11.95
N LEU A 164 27.97 -15.23 -11.75
CA LEU A 164 28.47 -16.46 -12.37
C LEU A 164 28.11 -16.54 -13.85
N ILE A 165 27.02 -15.89 -14.25
CA ILE A 165 26.52 -15.89 -15.61
C ILE A 165 26.92 -14.60 -16.32
N LYS A 166 27.17 -14.70 -17.63
CA LYS A 166 27.39 -13.54 -18.48
C LYS A 166 26.68 -13.76 -19.80
N ASN A 167 25.64 -12.99 -20.04
CA ASN A 167 25.06 -12.85 -21.37
C ASN A 167 25.69 -11.65 -22.08
N GLU A 168 26.54 -11.93 -23.06
CA GLU A 168 27.29 -10.88 -23.81
C GLU A 168 26.42 -10.06 -24.76
N TYR A 169 25.16 -10.48 -24.98
CA TYR A 169 24.23 -9.81 -25.88
C TYR A 169 23.34 -8.78 -25.18
N VAL A 170 23.44 -8.61 -23.85
CA VAL A 170 22.65 -7.64 -23.08
C VAL A 170 23.51 -6.86 -22.10
N VAL A 171 23.12 -5.60 -21.87
CA VAL A 171 23.80 -4.67 -20.95
C VAL A 171 23.76 -5.16 -19.49
N SER A 172 22.72 -5.91 -19.11
CA SER A 172 22.61 -6.60 -17.81
C SER A 172 22.71 -8.11 -18.02
N GLY A 173 23.92 -8.58 -18.29
CA GLY A 173 24.21 -9.98 -18.58
C GLY A 173 24.19 -10.92 -17.37
N ASP A 174 23.89 -10.41 -16.18
CA ASP A 174 23.94 -11.10 -14.90
C ASP A 174 22.57 -11.56 -14.39
N ILE A 175 21.51 -11.46 -15.20
CA ILE A 175 20.14 -11.83 -14.81
C ILE A 175 19.94 -13.35 -14.90
N LEU A 176 19.73 -14.00 -13.74
CA LEU A 176 19.54 -15.44 -13.63
C LEU A 176 18.09 -15.87 -13.81
N SER A 177 17.16 -15.13 -13.20
CA SER A 177 15.73 -15.38 -13.29
C SER A 177 14.96 -14.14 -12.87
N VAL A 178 13.72 -14.02 -13.37
CA VAL A 178 12.76 -13.02 -12.90
C VAL A 178 11.52 -13.77 -12.43
N PHE A 179 11.01 -13.40 -11.26
CA PHE A 179 9.76 -13.96 -10.74
C PHE A 179 8.94 -12.87 -10.08
N ASP A 180 7.62 -13.07 -10.01
CA ASP A 180 6.74 -12.26 -9.20
C ASP A 180 6.33 -13.02 -7.93
N ARG A 181 5.67 -12.32 -7.02
CA ARG A 181 5.06 -12.93 -5.82
C ARG A 181 3.90 -13.88 -6.14
N GLY A 182 3.47 -13.97 -7.40
CA GLY A 182 2.23 -14.61 -7.80
C GLY A 182 1.05 -14.16 -6.96
N GLY A 183 0.22 -15.13 -6.55
CA GLY A 183 -0.92 -14.91 -5.66
C GLY A 183 -0.59 -14.91 -4.16
N ALA A 184 0.68 -15.08 -3.75
CA ALA A 184 1.03 -15.25 -2.33
C ALA A 184 0.63 -14.03 -1.51
N GLN A 185 -0.26 -14.15 -0.53
CA GLN A 185 -0.70 -13.00 0.28
C GLN A 185 0.36 -12.55 1.30
N VAL A 186 0.08 -11.48 2.04
CA VAL A 186 0.96 -11.03 3.12
C VAL A 186 1.12 -12.15 4.15
N GLY A 187 2.37 -12.45 4.54
CA GLY A 187 2.69 -13.51 5.49
C GLY A 187 2.65 -14.93 4.88
N GLN A 188 2.38 -15.07 3.59
CA GLN A 188 2.52 -16.35 2.90
C GLN A 188 3.92 -16.51 2.30
N LEU A 189 4.35 -17.77 2.22
CA LEU A 189 5.59 -18.14 1.56
C LEU A 189 5.49 -17.79 0.07
N ILE A 190 6.43 -16.96 -0.41
CA ILE A 190 6.63 -16.76 -1.85
C ILE A 190 7.40 -17.98 -2.35
N SER A 191 6.73 -18.85 -3.11
CA SER A 191 7.37 -20.01 -3.74
C SER A 191 7.39 -19.80 -5.25
N TYR A 192 8.61 -19.70 -5.79
CA TYR A 192 8.84 -19.69 -7.22
C TYR A 192 9.48 -21.01 -7.63
N LYS A 193 8.82 -21.74 -8.54
CA LYS A 193 9.32 -22.95 -9.17
C LYS A 193 9.14 -22.80 -10.68
N PRO A 194 10.22 -22.63 -11.45
CA PRO A 194 10.09 -22.48 -12.90
C PRO A 194 9.50 -23.77 -13.50
N SER A 195 8.55 -23.64 -14.43
CA SER A 195 7.94 -24.78 -15.12
C SER A 195 8.91 -25.47 -16.08
N GLN A 196 9.93 -24.75 -16.54
CA GLN A 196 11.02 -25.24 -17.37
C GLN A 196 12.33 -24.61 -16.92
N TYR A 197 13.39 -25.40 -16.89
CA TYR A 197 14.73 -24.91 -16.55
C TYR A 197 15.39 -24.31 -17.79
N VAL A 198 15.88 -23.08 -17.65
CA VAL A 198 16.73 -22.42 -18.65
C VAL A 198 18.16 -22.48 -18.14
N TRP A 199 19.07 -23.03 -18.95
CA TRP A 199 20.49 -23.15 -18.62
C TRP A 199 21.26 -22.02 -19.29
N MET A 200 22.14 -21.37 -18.51
CA MET A 200 23.04 -20.32 -19.01
C MET A 200 24.48 -20.74 -18.77
N ASN A 201 25.36 -20.33 -19.68
CA ASN A 201 26.77 -20.62 -19.55
C ASN A 201 27.36 -19.86 -18.36
N CYS A 202 28.08 -20.59 -17.52
CA CYS A 202 28.85 -20.02 -16.42
C CYS A 202 30.19 -19.49 -16.94
N LEU A 203 30.69 -18.44 -16.30
CA LEU A 203 32.07 -17.98 -16.49
C LEU A 203 33.04 -19.04 -15.95
N ASN A 204 34.04 -19.39 -16.75
CA ASN A 204 35.11 -20.30 -16.31
C ASN A 204 35.99 -19.62 -15.26
N GLY A 205 36.30 -20.37 -14.19
CA GLY A 205 37.22 -19.93 -13.15
C GLY A 205 36.89 -20.57 -11.81
N SER A 206 37.92 -20.84 -11.00
CA SER A 206 37.74 -21.27 -9.62
C SER A 206 37.17 -20.11 -8.80
N ARG A 207 36.14 -20.38 -8.00
CA ARG A 207 35.49 -19.40 -7.13
C ARG A 207 35.20 -20.02 -5.77
N THR A 208 35.35 -19.21 -4.73
CA THR A 208 35.05 -19.59 -3.34
C THR A 208 33.64 -19.21 -2.93
N SER A 209 32.96 -18.35 -3.70
CA SER A 209 31.59 -17.92 -3.43
C SER A 209 30.84 -17.59 -4.73
N ILE A 210 29.52 -17.76 -4.68
CA ILE A 210 28.58 -17.40 -5.74
C ILE A 210 27.62 -16.33 -5.16
N PRO A 211 27.90 -15.04 -5.35
CA PRO A 211 27.00 -13.99 -4.87
C PRO A 211 25.70 -13.99 -5.70
N ILE A 212 24.58 -14.04 -4.98
CA ILE A 212 23.23 -13.87 -5.54
C ILE A 212 22.66 -12.59 -4.96
N SER A 213 22.21 -11.69 -5.83
CA SER A 213 21.59 -10.43 -5.44
C SER A 213 20.18 -10.35 -6.01
N ILE A 214 19.21 -9.88 -5.22
CA ILE A 214 17.82 -9.80 -5.64
C ILE A 214 17.40 -8.32 -5.66
N TYR A 215 16.96 -7.86 -6.83
CA TYR A 215 16.55 -6.48 -7.08
C TYR A 215 15.05 -6.41 -7.35
N ASN A 216 14.46 -5.25 -7.08
CA ASN A 216 13.11 -4.94 -7.53
C ASN A 216 13.11 -4.41 -8.97
N GLN A 217 11.93 -4.17 -9.54
CA GLN A 217 11.76 -3.60 -10.88
C GLN A 217 12.36 -2.20 -11.07
N ASN A 218 12.70 -1.51 -9.98
CA ASN A 218 13.33 -0.19 -9.99
C ASN A 218 14.85 -0.28 -9.75
N ASP A 219 15.44 -1.47 -9.88
CA ASP A 219 16.87 -1.75 -9.68
C ASP A 219 17.37 -1.44 -8.26
N GLN A 220 16.49 -1.56 -7.27
CA GLN A 220 16.83 -1.40 -5.85
C GLN A 220 16.93 -2.76 -5.18
N ASN A 221 17.94 -2.93 -4.32
CA ASN A 221 18.14 -4.18 -3.60
C ASN A 221 16.95 -4.48 -2.66
N VAL A 222 16.43 -5.71 -2.76
CA VAL A 222 15.30 -6.19 -1.98
C VAL A 222 15.79 -6.57 -0.59
N LYS A 223 15.20 -5.94 0.43
CA LYS A 223 15.46 -6.28 1.82
C LYS A 223 14.44 -7.30 2.30
N PHE A 224 14.87 -8.55 2.49
CA PHE A 224 14.06 -9.57 3.16
C PHE A 224 13.98 -9.25 4.65
N ARG A 225 12.76 -9.21 5.19
CA ARG A 225 12.51 -9.06 6.63
C ARG A 225 12.32 -10.40 7.35
N ASP A 226 12.10 -11.47 6.59
CA ASP A 226 12.04 -12.82 7.12
C ASP A 226 13.45 -13.38 7.33
N THR A 227 13.65 -14.13 8.41
CA THR A 227 14.88 -14.83 8.74
C THR A 227 15.08 -16.12 7.92
N SER A 228 14.02 -16.65 7.31
CA SER A 228 14.08 -17.91 6.56
C SER A 228 13.97 -17.66 5.07
N VAL A 229 15.08 -17.90 4.35
CA VAL A 229 15.14 -17.87 2.89
C VAL A 229 15.84 -19.13 2.39
N SER A 230 15.22 -19.84 1.46
CA SER A 230 15.81 -21.00 0.79
C SER A 230 15.92 -20.74 -0.70
N ILE A 231 17.14 -20.82 -1.23
CA ILE A 231 17.44 -20.65 -2.65
C ILE A 231 18.12 -21.92 -3.12
N MET A 232 17.54 -22.59 -4.11
CA MET A 232 18.14 -23.76 -4.76
C MET A 232 18.72 -23.33 -6.10
N LEU A 233 20.04 -23.40 -6.22
CA LEU A 233 20.76 -23.21 -7.48
C LEU A 233 21.03 -24.58 -8.10
N LEU A 234 20.67 -24.74 -9.37
CA LEU A 234 20.97 -25.95 -10.13
C LEU A 234 22.18 -25.69 -11.04
N LEU A 235 23.19 -26.55 -10.92
CA LEU A 235 24.38 -26.54 -11.77
C LEU A 235 24.39 -27.81 -12.61
N LYS A 236 24.60 -27.66 -13.92
CA LYS A 236 24.71 -28.79 -14.83
C LYS A 236 26.12 -28.84 -15.42
N PRO A 237 26.81 -29.99 -15.38
CA PRO A 237 28.06 -30.15 -16.10
C PRO A 237 27.82 -30.04 -17.61
N GLU A 238 28.73 -29.40 -18.32
CA GLU A 238 28.73 -29.45 -19.78
C GLU A 238 28.90 -30.93 -20.20
N ASN A 239 28.04 -31.39 -21.10
CA ASN A 239 28.03 -32.79 -21.53
C ASN A 239 29.37 -33.11 -22.21
N GLY A 240 30.33 -33.62 -21.45
CA GLY A 240 31.69 -33.92 -21.92
C GLY A 240 32.74 -34.13 -20.83
N LEU A 241 32.51 -33.70 -19.58
CA LEU A 241 33.46 -33.91 -18.48
C LEU A 241 32.76 -34.56 -17.28
N GLY A 242 33.36 -35.65 -16.79
CA GLY A 242 32.78 -36.62 -15.87
C GLY A 242 32.18 -36.04 -14.60
N ASN A 243 31.21 -36.80 -14.06
CA ASN A 243 30.51 -36.60 -12.80
C ASN A 243 31.32 -35.80 -11.76
N ALA A 244 30.98 -34.54 -11.58
CA ALA A 244 31.39 -33.80 -10.39
C ALA A 244 30.49 -34.22 -9.23
N THR A 245 31.04 -35.05 -8.33
CA THR A 245 30.44 -35.36 -7.04
C THR A 245 30.48 -34.10 -6.19
N PHE A 246 29.33 -33.61 -5.73
CA PHE A 246 29.26 -32.56 -4.70
C PHE A 246 28.84 -33.22 -3.38
N LEU A 247 29.64 -32.98 -2.32
CA LEU A 247 29.31 -33.28 -0.92
C LEU A 247 28.30 -32.26 -0.40
#